data_AF-A0A840UC43-F1
#
_entry.id   AF-A0A840UC43-F1
#
_cell.length_a   1.000
_cell.length_b   1.000
_cell.length_c   1.000
_cell.angle_alpha   90.00
_cell.angle_beta   90.00
_cell.angle_gamma   90.00
#
_symmetry.space_group_name_H-M   'P 1'
#
loop_
_entity.id
_entity.type
_entity.pdbx_description
1 polymer ?
#
loop_
_entity_poly.entity_id
_entity_poly.type
_entity_poly.pdbx_seq_one_letter_code
_entity_poly.pdbx_strand_id
1 'polypeptide(L)'
;MQPIPATNVTEPASPRRFSIDTAPVTESPATEHMLARLRPWLPWVHLAMFVVFLAVLVVPVYLPESSEQATFLDDGRVLANYLLWGVWFPLVFFSVVVTGRSWCGFLCPMGAASELVNRHGLQRRTPAWIRWPGTPILSFIVITLLGQTTGVRDHPEAALEIFGGTFLLAILVGWLWGRNKRVWCRHLCPIGLLLGVFARLGAVQLSPRKRKDGPDALTDKTICPTYIDLPRKRAARHCIECMRCILPGHQAGLAVSFRRPGQELESIRKHAPDGWETLFIFLGAGIALGGFLWLVLPFYNVWRQALGTWFIEQGQYWIGEPGPAWLMSVHPERREVFRWLDFFMITGTMMTVMVLSALVLGAASWGSALIARWLGGAPQLFRATVQIGYSQAPVALMALMIGLATELFTPFLRLGMAPAVVNDVKAAMILLGWFWSLWLAWRILAGLGVDRGRVWAVLPAAMGSSAMAAAWWMAVL
;
A
#
# COMPACT_ATOMS: atom_id res chain seq x y z
N MET A 1 -5.59 -30.38 1.20
CA MET A 1 -6.67 -29.61 1.88
C MET A 1 -7.97 -30.29 1.51
N GLN A 2 -8.55 -31.08 2.41
CA GLN A 2 -9.84 -31.71 2.15
C GLN A 2 -10.92 -30.61 2.16
N PRO A 3 -11.75 -30.48 1.11
CA PRO A 3 -12.90 -29.60 1.13
C PRO A 3 -13.85 -30.07 2.24
N ILE A 4 -14.31 -29.16 3.10
CA ILE A 4 -15.32 -29.48 4.11
C ILE A 4 -16.60 -29.87 3.36
N PRO A 5 -17.13 -31.09 3.52
CA PRO A 5 -18.35 -31.50 2.86
C PRO A 5 -19.54 -30.68 3.38
N ALA A 6 -20.36 -30.19 2.44
CA ALA A 6 -21.45 -29.23 2.68
C ALA A 6 -22.56 -29.71 3.62
N THR A 7 -22.58 -31.00 3.98
CA THR A 7 -23.67 -31.65 4.72
C THR A 7 -23.66 -31.41 6.23
N ASN A 8 -22.61 -30.79 6.80
CA ASN A 8 -22.46 -30.62 8.26
C ASN A 8 -22.65 -29.18 8.77
N VAL A 9 -23.22 -28.27 7.97
CA VAL A 9 -23.55 -26.90 8.42
C VAL A 9 -25.06 -26.80 8.64
N THR A 10 -25.52 -27.19 9.83
CA THR A 10 -26.90 -26.92 10.27
C THR A 10 -27.10 -25.42 10.47
N GLU A 11 -28.01 -24.80 9.70
CA GLU A 11 -28.40 -23.39 9.88
C GLU A 11 -29.27 -23.23 11.13
N PRO A 12 -28.83 -22.50 12.18
CA PRO A 12 -29.74 -22.10 13.23
C PRO A 12 -30.63 -20.95 12.74
N ALA A 13 -31.91 -20.99 13.12
CA ALA A 13 -32.87 -19.90 12.92
C ALA A 13 -32.27 -18.56 13.37
N SER A 14 -32.42 -17.53 12.52
CA SER A 14 -31.89 -16.18 12.69
C SER A 14 -32.10 -15.63 14.11
N PRO A 15 -31.06 -15.56 14.98
CA PRO A 15 -31.22 -14.86 16.25
C PRO A 15 -31.41 -13.36 15.98
N ARG A 16 -32.12 -12.65 16.86
CA ARG A 16 -32.36 -11.18 16.86
C ARG A 16 -31.09 -10.29 16.91
N ARG A 17 -29.91 -10.82 16.55
CA ARG A 17 -28.58 -10.17 16.55
C ARG A 17 -28.15 -9.62 15.19
N PHE A 18 -28.90 -9.89 14.13
CA PHE A 18 -28.60 -9.41 12.78
C PHE A 18 -29.56 -8.27 12.44
N SER A 19 -29.02 -7.14 11.98
CA SER A 19 -29.85 -6.06 11.45
C SER A 19 -30.31 -6.41 10.05
N ILE A 20 -31.58 -6.09 9.77
CA ILE A 20 -32.21 -6.27 8.46
C ILE A 20 -31.76 -5.17 7.48
N ASP A 21 -30.88 -4.24 7.90
CA ASP A 21 -30.66 -2.97 7.21
C ASP A 21 -30.26 -3.16 5.74
N THR A 22 -31.23 -2.79 4.90
CA THR A 22 -31.48 -3.21 3.53
C THR A 22 -30.76 -2.29 2.53
N ALA A 23 -29.48 -2.53 2.31
CA ALA A 23 -28.95 -2.30 0.96
C ALA A 23 -28.95 -3.66 0.28
N PRO A 24 -29.78 -3.91 -0.75
CA PRO A 24 -29.72 -5.16 -1.49
C PRO A 24 -28.29 -5.28 -2.03
N VAL A 25 -27.55 -6.27 -1.51
CA VAL A 25 -26.28 -6.62 -2.11
C VAL A 25 -26.64 -7.17 -3.48
N THR A 26 -26.16 -6.54 -4.55
CA THR A 26 -26.33 -7.07 -5.90
C THR A 26 -25.61 -8.41 -5.95
N GLU A 27 -26.35 -9.49 -5.74
CA GLU A 27 -25.82 -10.83 -5.77
C GLU A 27 -25.49 -11.18 -7.21
N SER A 28 -24.24 -11.56 -7.47
CA SER A 28 -23.84 -12.13 -8.76
C SER A 28 -23.54 -13.61 -8.57
N PRO A 29 -24.58 -14.47 -8.51
CA PRO A 29 -24.39 -15.90 -8.24
C PRO A 29 -23.49 -16.56 -9.29
N ALA A 30 -23.56 -16.13 -10.56
CA ALA A 30 -22.68 -16.62 -11.62
C ALA A 30 -21.20 -16.32 -11.33
N THR A 31 -20.88 -15.08 -10.92
CA THR A 31 -19.51 -14.71 -10.54
C THR A 31 -19.06 -15.49 -9.32
N GLU A 32 -19.90 -15.64 -8.31
CA GLU A 32 -19.56 -16.37 -7.09
C GLU A 32 -19.29 -17.85 -7.34
N HIS A 33 -20.10 -18.51 -8.19
CA HIS A 33 -19.86 -19.89 -8.60
C HIS A 33 -18.56 -20.03 -9.40
N MET A 34 -18.27 -19.09 -10.31
CA MET A 34 -17.01 -19.07 -11.06
C MET A 34 -15.81 -18.94 -10.12
N LEU A 35 -15.85 -17.99 -9.18
CA LEU A 35 -14.79 -17.77 -8.20
C LEU A 35 -14.61 -18.96 -7.24
N ALA A 36 -15.72 -19.59 -6.83
CA ALA A 36 -15.66 -20.82 -6.04
C ALA A 36 -15.00 -21.97 -6.83
N ARG A 37 -15.22 -22.08 -8.14
CA ARG A 37 -14.57 -23.06 -9.02
C ARG A 37 -13.08 -22.80 -9.22
N LEU A 38 -12.63 -21.55 -9.14
CA LEU A 38 -11.20 -21.20 -9.21
C LEU A 38 -10.43 -21.50 -7.91
N ARG A 39 -11.12 -21.60 -6.77
CA ARG A 39 -10.51 -21.80 -5.45
C ARG A 39 -9.54 -23.00 -5.34
N PRO A 40 -9.83 -24.19 -5.92
CA PRO A 40 -8.92 -25.34 -5.87
C PRO A 40 -7.60 -25.12 -6.64
N TRP A 41 -7.57 -24.20 -7.60
CA TRP A 41 -6.39 -23.88 -8.41
C TRP A 41 -5.43 -22.90 -7.72
N LEU A 42 -5.90 -22.20 -6.68
CA LEU A 42 -5.10 -21.18 -5.97
C LEU A 42 -3.74 -21.68 -5.46
N PRO A 43 -3.61 -22.90 -4.89
CA PRO A 43 -2.30 -23.40 -4.46
C PRO A 43 -1.29 -23.53 -5.60
N TRP A 44 -1.75 -23.90 -6.80
CA TRP A 44 -0.89 -24.00 -7.98
C TRP A 44 -0.47 -22.63 -8.49
N VAL A 45 -1.38 -21.65 -8.50
CA VAL A 45 -1.05 -20.25 -8.80
C VAL A 45 -0.04 -19.71 -7.79
N HIS A 46 -0.23 -19.97 -6.49
CA HIS A 46 0.72 -19.57 -5.45
C HIS A 46 2.10 -20.22 -5.63
N LEU A 47 2.14 -21.49 -6.00
CA LEU A 47 3.41 -22.19 -6.26
C LEU A 47 4.11 -21.61 -7.50
N ALA A 48 3.38 -21.40 -8.60
CA ALA A 48 3.94 -20.80 -9.81
C ALA A 48 4.47 -19.39 -9.53
N MET A 49 3.70 -18.54 -8.84
CA MET A 49 4.15 -17.20 -8.46
C MET A 49 5.33 -17.23 -7.49
N PHE A 50 5.40 -18.22 -6.59
CA PHE A 50 6.57 -18.40 -5.73
C PHE A 50 7.83 -18.74 -6.52
N VAL A 51 7.74 -19.67 -7.48
CA VAL A 51 8.88 -20.03 -8.35
C VAL A 51 9.31 -18.85 -9.20
N VAL A 52 8.37 -18.15 -9.84
CA VAL A 52 8.66 -16.96 -10.65
C VAL A 52 9.31 -15.87 -9.81
N PHE A 53 8.75 -15.56 -8.63
CA PHE A 53 9.30 -14.55 -7.73
C PHE A 53 10.71 -14.90 -7.27
N LEU A 54 10.95 -16.16 -6.89
CA LEU A 54 12.28 -16.62 -6.50
C LEU A 54 13.27 -16.53 -7.67
N ALA A 55 12.85 -16.91 -8.88
CA ALA A 55 13.70 -16.81 -10.07
C ALA A 55 14.07 -15.35 -10.37
N VAL A 56 13.11 -14.43 -10.34
CA VAL A 56 13.33 -12.98 -10.57
C VAL A 56 14.27 -12.38 -9.53
N LEU A 57 14.26 -12.85 -8.28
CA LEU A 57 15.16 -12.35 -7.23
C LEU A 57 16.55 -12.99 -7.25
N VAL A 58 16.63 -14.30 -7.49
CA VAL A 58 17.87 -15.07 -7.28
C VAL A 58 18.70 -15.16 -8.55
N VAL A 59 18.08 -15.37 -9.72
CA VAL A 59 18.82 -15.58 -10.98
C VAL A 59 19.69 -14.38 -11.35
N PRO A 60 19.21 -13.11 -11.28
CA PRO A 60 20.01 -11.96 -11.71
C PRO A 60 21.31 -11.74 -10.92
N VAL A 61 21.38 -12.25 -9.69
CA VAL A 61 22.57 -12.16 -8.84
C VAL A 61 23.72 -13.01 -9.38
N TYR A 62 23.42 -14.08 -10.11
CA TYR A 62 24.43 -14.98 -10.69
C TYR A 62 24.72 -14.69 -12.17
N LEU A 63 24.04 -13.71 -12.77
CA LEU A 63 24.25 -13.33 -14.16
C LEU A 63 25.41 -12.31 -14.29
N PRO A 64 26.16 -12.34 -15.41
CA PRO A 64 27.22 -11.38 -15.68
C PRO A 64 26.67 -9.95 -15.74
N GLU A 65 27.54 -8.96 -15.60
CA GLU A 65 27.12 -7.55 -15.67
C GLU A 65 26.55 -7.21 -17.06
N SER A 66 25.43 -6.50 -17.05
CA SER A 66 24.74 -6.07 -18.27
C SER A 66 25.52 -4.94 -18.94
N SER A 67 25.61 -4.97 -20.26
CA SER A 67 26.14 -3.82 -21.02
C SER A 67 25.21 -2.60 -20.86
N GLU A 68 25.75 -1.38 -20.98
CA GLU A 68 24.95 -0.15 -20.88
C GLU A 68 23.82 -0.05 -21.94
N GLN A 69 23.95 -0.81 -23.05
CA GLN A 69 22.95 -0.86 -24.14
C GLN A 69 22.05 -2.10 -24.07
N ALA A 70 22.17 -2.92 -23.02
CA ALA A 70 21.40 -4.14 -22.87
C ALA A 70 19.89 -3.88 -22.86
N THR A 71 19.14 -4.78 -23.48
CA THR A 71 17.67 -4.74 -23.49
C THR A 71 17.09 -5.84 -22.62
N PHE A 72 15.82 -5.71 -22.23
CA PHE A 72 15.11 -6.77 -21.50
C PHE A 72 14.90 -8.05 -22.32
N LEU A 73 15.13 -8.01 -23.64
CA LEU A 73 15.06 -9.21 -24.50
C LEU A 73 16.39 -9.94 -24.53
N ASP A 74 17.50 -9.20 -24.43
CA ASP A 74 18.85 -9.72 -24.64
C ASP A 74 19.59 -10.00 -23.32
N ASP A 75 19.14 -9.42 -22.21
CA ASP A 75 19.80 -9.49 -20.91
C ASP A 75 18.84 -9.89 -19.78
N GLY A 76 19.20 -10.95 -19.06
CA GLY A 76 18.40 -11.51 -17.97
C GLY A 76 18.31 -10.62 -16.72
N ARG A 77 19.31 -9.78 -16.43
CA ARG A 77 19.28 -8.84 -15.31
C ARG A 77 18.33 -7.68 -15.60
N VAL A 78 18.41 -7.12 -16.81
CA VAL A 78 17.50 -6.06 -17.28
C VAL A 78 16.07 -6.61 -17.36
N LEU A 79 15.89 -7.84 -17.85
CA LEU A 79 14.58 -8.49 -17.87
C LEU A 79 13.99 -8.64 -16.46
N ALA A 80 14.76 -9.16 -15.51
CA ALA A 80 14.28 -9.34 -14.15
C ALA A 80 13.95 -8.01 -13.46
N ASN A 81 14.77 -6.98 -13.69
CA ASN A 81 14.50 -5.63 -13.23
C ASN A 81 13.16 -5.11 -13.77
N TYR A 82 12.95 -5.22 -15.08
CA TYR A 82 11.71 -4.81 -15.73
C TYR A 82 10.50 -5.63 -15.25
N LEU A 83 10.64 -6.94 -15.08
CA LEU A 83 9.58 -7.79 -14.53
C LEU A 83 9.19 -7.37 -13.11
N LEU A 84 10.15 -7.00 -12.28
CA LEU A 84 9.89 -6.56 -10.91
C LEU A 84 9.30 -5.15 -10.86
N TRP A 85 9.98 -4.15 -11.41
CA TRP A 85 9.61 -2.74 -11.26
C TRP A 85 8.68 -2.22 -12.36
N GLY A 86 8.83 -2.71 -13.59
CA GLY A 86 7.99 -2.34 -14.73
C GLY A 86 6.68 -3.12 -14.83
N VAL A 87 6.62 -4.38 -14.37
CA VAL A 87 5.42 -5.22 -14.49
C VAL A 87 4.79 -5.52 -13.13
N TRP A 88 5.52 -6.14 -12.20
CA TRP A 88 4.96 -6.66 -10.95
C TRP A 88 4.38 -5.56 -10.06
N PHE A 89 5.16 -4.51 -9.76
CA PHE A 89 4.66 -3.41 -8.92
C PHE A 89 3.47 -2.66 -9.55
N PRO A 90 3.52 -2.21 -10.82
CA PRO A 90 2.38 -1.56 -11.45
C PRO A 90 1.11 -2.42 -11.46
N LEU A 91 1.23 -3.73 -11.73
CA LEU A 91 0.09 -4.65 -11.65
C LEU A 91 -0.46 -4.77 -10.23
N VAL A 92 0.39 -4.79 -9.20
CA VAL A 92 -0.05 -4.77 -7.80
C VAL A 92 -0.91 -3.53 -7.52
N PHE A 93 -0.46 -2.32 -7.88
CA PHE A 93 -1.22 -1.09 -7.63
C PHE A 93 -2.50 -1.01 -8.47
N PHE A 94 -2.42 -1.35 -9.75
CA PHE A 94 -3.60 -1.36 -10.63
C PHE A 94 -4.67 -2.33 -10.13
N SER A 95 -4.26 -3.52 -9.67
CA SER A 95 -5.18 -4.52 -9.11
C SER A 95 -5.96 -4.00 -7.90
N VAL A 96 -5.41 -3.04 -7.15
CA VAL A 96 -6.07 -2.46 -5.97
C VAL A 96 -7.23 -1.53 -6.31
N VAL A 97 -7.10 -0.76 -7.39
CA VAL A 97 -8.18 0.11 -7.85
C VAL A 97 -9.31 -0.70 -8.49
N VAL A 98 -8.99 -1.80 -9.16
CA VAL A 98 -10.00 -2.64 -9.83
C VAL A 98 -10.65 -3.62 -8.84
N THR A 99 -9.83 -4.42 -8.17
CA THR A 99 -10.24 -5.61 -7.41
C THR A 99 -9.76 -5.58 -5.95
N GLY A 100 -9.51 -4.39 -5.39
CA GLY A 100 -9.00 -4.27 -4.02
C GLY A 100 -7.73 -5.10 -3.81
N ARG A 101 -7.55 -5.72 -2.64
CA ARG A 101 -6.28 -6.40 -2.31
C ARG A 101 -6.17 -7.82 -2.88
N SER A 102 -6.78 -8.09 -4.02
CA SER A 102 -6.76 -9.40 -4.69
C SER A 102 -5.36 -9.96 -4.89
N TRP A 103 -4.36 -9.12 -5.20
CA TRP A 103 -2.96 -9.53 -5.33
C TRP A 103 -2.44 -10.26 -4.07
N CYS A 104 -2.76 -9.73 -2.88
CA CYS A 104 -2.38 -10.35 -1.61
C CYS A 104 -3.05 -11.72 -1.39
N GLY A 105 -4.22 -11.95 -1.98
CA GLY A 105 -4.97 -13.20 -1.91
C GLY A 105 -4.52 -14.24 -2.94
N PHE A 106 -4.31 -13.83 -4.19
CA PHE A 106 -4.12 -14.72 -5.34
C PHE A 106 -2.68 -14.90 -5.78
N LEU A 107 -1.87 -13.83 -5.73
CA LEU A 107 -0.59 -13.79 -6.44
C LEU A 107 0.60 -13.63 -5.49
N CYS A 108 0.39 -13.11 -4.28
CA CYS A 108 1.46 -12.82 -3.34
C CYS A 108 2.15 -14.10 -2.83
N PRO A 109 3.42 -14.35 -3.20
CA PRO A 109 4.14 -15.55 -2.79
C PRO A 109 4.44 -15.54 -1.28
N MET A 110 4.74 -14.37 -0.70
CA MET A 110 5.02 -14.26 0.75
C MET A 110 3.81 -14.66 1.60
N GLY A 111 2.60 -14.25 1.19
CA GLY A 111 1.37 -14.59 1.90
C GLY A 111 1.07 -16.08 1.86
N ALA A 112 1.34 -16.74 0.73
CA ALA A 112 1.20 -18.18 0.59
C ALA A 112 2.24 -18.97 1.40
N ALA A 113 3.52 -18.57 1.32
CA ALA A 113 4.61 -19.21 2.06
C ALA A 113 4.42 -19.10 3.58
N SER A 114 4.09 -17.89 4.07
CA SER A 114 3.80 -17.65 5.49
C SER A 114 2.64 -18.52 5.98
N GLU A 115 1.61 -18.73 5.16
CA GLU A 115 0.48 -19.59 5.50
C GLU A 115 0.83 -21.09 5.48
N LEU A 116 1.65 -21.54 4.52
CA LEU A 116 2.10 -22.92 4.44
C LEU A 116 2.91 -23.30 5.68
N VAL A 117 3.88 -22.46 6.05
CA VAL A 117 4.76 -22.70 7.20
C VAL A 117 4.00 -22.57 8.52
N ASN A 118 3.04 -21.65 8.61
CA ASN A 118 2.17 -21.52 9.78
C ASN A 118 1.47 -22.85 10.13
N ARG A 119 1.16 -23.75 9.19
CA ARG A 119 0.54 -25.06 9.54
C ARG A 119 1.40 -25.91 10.47
N HIS A 120 2.71 -25.72 10.45
CA HIS A 120 3.70 -26.46 11.24
C HIS A 120 4.44 -25.55 12.23
N GLY A 121 3.93 -24.33 12.47
CA GLY A 121 4.55 -23.34 13.35
C GLY A 121 4.25 -23.53 14.84
N LEU A 122 4.90 -22.74 15.70
CA LEU A 122 4.75 -22.75 17.17
C LEU A 122 3.39 -22.26 17.68
N GLN A 123 2.58 -21.63 16.83
CA GLN A 123 1.23 -21.15 17.17
C GLN A 123 1.15 -20.21 18.40
N ARG A 124 2.20 -19.44 18.70
CA ARG A 124 2.20 -18.50 19.84
C ARG A 124 1.19 -17.39 19.62
N ARG A 125 0.68 -16.80 20.71
CA ARG A 125 -0.20 -15.62 20.63
C ARG A 125 0.57 -14.44 20.05
N THR A 126 -0.04 -13.72 19.12
CA THR A 126 0.57 -12.53 18.54
C THR A 126 0.78 -11.45 19.61
N PRO A 127 2.02 -10.98 19.83
CA PRO A 127 2.32 -9.99 20.86
C PRO A 127 1.63 -8.66 20.57
N ALA A 128 1.41 -7.87 21.62
CA ALA A 128 0.69 -6.60 21.53
C ALA A 128 1.39 -5.58 20.62
N TRP A 129 2.73 -5.54 20.62
CA TRP A 129 3.51 -4.65 19.78
C TRP A 129 3.33 -4.94 18.27
N ILE A 130 3.21 -6.22 17.87
CA ILE A 130 2.88 -6.57 16.47
C ILE A 130 1.45 -6.12 16.14
N ARG A 131 0.50 -6.29 17.06
CA ARG A 131 -0.91 -5.93 16.82
C ARG A 131 -1.17 -4.42 16.80
N TRP A 132 -0.18 -3.60 17.17
CA TRP A 132 -0.31 -2.15 17.16
C TRP A 132 -0.52 -1.64 15.72
N PRO A 133 -1.52 -0.77 15.46
CA PRO A 133 -1.80 -0.28 14.12
C PRO A 133 -0.68 0.55 13.47
N GLY A 134 0.27 1.08 14.26
CA GLY A 134 1.44 1.79 13.74
C GLY A 134 2.56 0.89 13.21
N THR A 135 2.55 -0.41 13.52
CA THR A 135 3.62 -1.34 13.11
C THR A 135 3.82 -1.43 11.59
N PRO A 136 2.76 -1.51 10.75
CA PRO A 136 2.93 -1.47 9.31
C PRO A 136 3.46 -0.12 8.80
N ILE A 137 3.17 0.99 9.48
CA ILE A 137 3.70 2.33 9.12
C ILE A 137 5.22 2.33 9.32
N LEU A 138 5.68 1.87 10.49
CA LEU A 138 7.11 1.74 10.76
C LEU A 138 7.77 0.79 9.75
N SER A 139 7.13 -0.33 9.45
CA SER A 139 7.65 -1.29 8.46
C SER A 139 7.77 -0.66 7.07
N PHE A 140 6.79 0.17 6.67
CA PHE A 140 6.84 0.90 5.41
C PHE A 140 7.99 1.92 5.41
N ILE A 141 8.11 2.73 6.47
CA ILE A 141 9.20 3.72 6.59
C ILE A 141 10.57 3.04 6.50
N VAL A 142 10.80 1.98 7.28
CA VAL A 142 12.08 1.26 7.30
C VAL A 142 12.41 0.68 5.92
N ILE A 143 11.47 -0.01 5.28
CA ILE A 143 11.72 -0.62 3.97
C ILE A 143 11.87 0.43 2.87
N THR A 144 11.18 1.55 2.96
CA THR A 144 11.35 2.66 2.00
C THR A 144 12.71 3.34 2.18
N LEU A 145 13.18 3.55 3.41
CA LEU A 145 14.52 4.08 3.66
C LEU A 145 15.60 3.12 3.15
N LEU A 146 15.52 1.85 3.53
CA LEU A 146 16.46 0.81 3.07
C LEU A 146 16.47 0.71 1.55
N GLY A 147 15.29 0.71 0.92
CA GLY A 147 15.20 0.61 -0.55
C GLY A 147 15.94 1.74 -1.28
N GLN A 148 15.96 2.95 -0.71
CA GLN A 148 16.67 4.09 -1.28
C GLN A 148 18.15 4.09 -0.92
N THR A 149 18.53 3.68 0.30
CA THR A 149 19.94 3.66 0.70
C THR A 149 20.71 2.51 0.08
N THR A 150 20.10 1.35 -0.16
CA THR A 150 20.78 0.19 -0.75
C THR A 150 20.70 0.14 -2.28
N GLY A 151 19.98 1.05 -2.95
CA GLY A 151 19.83 1.01 -4.41
C GLY A 151 19.02 -0.20 -4.90
N VAL A 152 17.89 -0.50 -4.25
CA VAL A 152 17.08 -1.72 -4.53
C VAL A 152 16.57 -1.82 -5.98
N ARG A 153 16.54 -0.70 -6.71
CA ARG A 153 16.14 -0.66 -8.12
C ARG A 153 17.29 -0.91 -9.06
N ASP A 154 18.50 -0.59 -8.66
CA ASP A 154 19.66 -0.59 -9.54
C ASP A 154 20.50 -1.86 -9.36
N HIS A 155 20.39 -2.50 -8.20
CA HIS A 155 21.20 -3.65 -7.83
C HIS A 155 20.36 -4.89 -7.47
N PRO A 156 20.52 -6.02 -8.18
CA PRO A 156 19.79 -7.25 -7.87
C PRO A 156 20.18 -7.83 -6.51
N GLU A 157 21.40 -7.59 -6.04
CA GLU A 157 21.87 -8.03 -4.73
C GLU A 157 21.07 -7.35 -3.61
N ALA A 158 20.86 -6.04 -3.72
CA ALA A 158 20.04 -5.25 -2.81
C ALA A 158 18.54 -5.65 -2.89
N ALA A 159 18.04 -5.94 -4.10
CA ALA A 159 16.69 -6.47 -4.28
C ALA A 159 16.50 -7.81 -3.58
N LEU A 160 17.44 -8.75 -3.75
CA LEU A 160 17.44 -10.03 -3.07
C LEU A 160 17.50 -9.86 -1.55
N GLU A 161 18.33 -8.94 -1.05
CA GLU A 161 18.44 -8.67 0.38
C GLU A 161 17.13 -8.17 0.98
N ILE A 162 16.54 -7.12 0.42
CA ILE A 162 15.33 -6.50 0.97
C ILE A 162 14.12 -7.42 0.78
N PHE A 163 13.88 -7.92 -0.43
CA PHE A 163 12.72 -8.78 -0.69
C PHE A 163 12.90 -10.17 -0.08
N GLY A 164 14.10 -10.74 -0.14
CA GLY A 164 14.43 -12.01 0.51
C GLY A 164 14.36 -11.91 2.03
N GLY A 165 14.93 -10.86 2.63
CA GLY A 165 14.87 -10.60 4.06
C GLY A 165 13.44 -10.41 4.57
N THR A 166 12.63 -9.60 3.87
CA THR A 166 11.20 -9.45 4.21
C THR A 166 10.41 -10.73 4.00
N PHE A 167 10.74 -11.54 2.99
CA PHE A 167 10.14 -12.85 2.75
C PHE A 167 10.45 -13.84 3.89
N LEU A 168 11.71 -13.93 4.30
CA LEU A 168 12.14 -14.75 5.44
C LEU A 168 11.46 -14.30 6.73
N LEU A 169 11.36 -12.99 6.97
CA LEU A 169 10.66 -12.45 8.13
C LEU A 169 9.16 -12.79 8.10
N ALA A 170 8.52 -12.74 6.92
CA ALA A 170 7.12 -13.16 6.76
C ALA A 170 6.91 -14.64 7.10
N ILE A 171 7.86 -15.51 6.71
CA ILE A 171 7.87 -16.92 7.07
C ILE A 171 8.06 -17.10 8.58
N LEU A 172 9.06 -16.44 9.18
CA LEU A 172 9.35 -16.52 10.60
C LEU A 172 8.16 -16.06 11.46
N VAL A 173 7.53 -14.95 11.08
CA VAL A 173 6.32 -14.43 11.75
C VAL A 173 5.15 -15.41 11.63
N GLY A 174 4.97 -16.02 10.46
CA GLY A 174 3.96 -17.06 10.23
C GLY A 174 4.20 -18.30 11.07
N TRP A 175 5.47 -18.74 11.16
CA TRP A 175 5.90 -19.87 11.97
C TRP A 175 5.72 -19.61 13.47
N LEU A 176 6.10 -18.44 13.98
CA LEU A 176 6.02 -18.12 15.41
C LEU A 176 4.59 -17.85 15.87
N TRP A 177 3.85 -16.98 15.17
CA TRP A 177 2.59 -16.39 15.67
C TRP A 177 1.37 -16.68 14.82
N GLY A 178 1.48 -17.54 13.81
CA GLY A 178 0.48 -17.65 12.76
C GLY A 178 -0.92 -18.06 13.21
N ARG A 179 -1.11 -19.06 14.09
CA ARG A 179 -2.43 -19.52 14.58
C ARG A 179 -3.45 -19.80 13.47
N ASN A 180 -3.02 -20.39 12.34
CA ASN A 180 -3.81 -20.56 11.12
C ASN A 180 -4.32 -19.25 10.47
N LYS A 181 -3.67 -18.12 10.77
CA LYS A 181 -3.94 -16.78 10.24
C LYS A 181 -2.68 -16.17 9.60
N ARG A 182 -2.90 -15.18 8.74
CA ARG A 182 -1.84 -14.42 8.06
C ARG A 182 -1.50 -13.17 8.89
N VAL A 183 -0.75 -13.36 9.98
CA VAL A 183 -0.32 -12.28 10.89
C VAL A 183 0.54 -11.24 10.16
N TRP A 184 1.52 -11.69 9.37
CA TRP A 184 2.38 -10.80 8.58
C TRP A 184 1.58 -9.85 7.69
N CYS A 185 0.70 -10.40 6.85
CA CYS A 185 -0.13 -9.62 5.91
C CYS A 185 -1.07 -8.62 6.61
N ARG A 186 -1.42 -8.89 7.87
CA ARG A 186 -2.35 -8.08 8.66
C ARG A 186 -1.66 -6.96 9.44
N HIS A 187 -0.46 -7.21 9.95
CA HIS A 187 0.16 -6.39 11.01
C HIS A 187 1.57 -5.87 10.71
N LEU A 188 2.30 -6.46 9.76
CA LEU A 188 3.72 -6.15 9.53
C LEU A 188 4.04 -5.84 8.07
N CYS A 189 3.28 -6.39 7.11
CA CYS A 189 3.57 -6.20 5.70
C CYS A 189 3.49 -4.70 5.33
N PRO A 190 4.60 -4.09 4.87
CA PRO A 190 4.65 -2.65 4.55
C PRO A 190 3.68 -2.29 3.42
N ILE A 191 3.69 -3.11 2.37
CA ILE A 191 2.76 -3.00 1.23
C ILE A 191 1.33 -3.33 1.67
N GLY A 192 1.15 -4.14 2.73
CA GLY A 192 -0.17 -4.53 3.21
C GLY A 192 -1.02 -3.37 3.73
N LEU A 193 -0.41 -2.40 4.41
CA LEU A 193 -1.12 -1.17 4.81
C LEU A 193 -1.40 -0.27 3.61
N LEU A 194 -0.40 -0.10 2.74
CA LEU A 194 -0.50 0.68 1.52
C LEU A 194 -1.69 0.25 0.65
N LEU A 195 -1.74 -1.04 0.29
CA LEU A 195 -2.84 -1.59 -0.49
C LEU A 195 -4.16 -1.62 0.30
N GLY A 196 -4.11 -1.64 1.64
CA GLY A 196 -5.28 -1.53 2.52
C GLY A 196 -6.00 -0.20 2.39
N VAL A 197 -5.25 0.90 2.46
CA VAL A 197 -5.80 2.24 2.29
C VAL A 197 -6.41 2.40 0.90
N PHE A 198 -5.69 1.99 -0.15
CA PHE A 198 -6.16 2.16 -1.53
C PHE A 198 -7.24 1.17 -1.95
N ALA A 199 -7.37 0.01 -1.30
CA ALA A 199 -8.48 -0.91 -1.58
C ALA A 199 -9.85 -0.33 -1.23
N ARG A 200 -9.89 0.72 -0.39
CA ARG A 200 -11.12 1.49 -0.15
C ARG A 200 -11.57 2.24 -1.42
N LEU A 201 -10.65 2.56 -2.34
CA LEU A 201 -10.97 3.09 -3.68
C LEU A 201 -11.44 1.99 -4.65
N GLY A 202 -11.28 0.72 -4.31
CA GLY A 202 -11.53 -0.43 -5.20
C GLY A 202 -12.99 -0.58 -5.66
N ALA A 203 -13.18 -1.06 -6.89
CA ALA A 203 -14.51 -1.30 -7.48
C ALA A 203 -15.18 -2.61 -6.99
N VAL A 204 -14.39 -3.64 -6.70
CA VAL A 204 -14.89 -4.90 -6.14
C VAL A 204 -14.81 -4.87 -4.61
N GLN A 205 -15.85 -5.39 -3.96
CA GLN A 205 -15.83 -5.61 -2.51
C GLN A 205 -16.59 -6.87 -2.14
N LEU A 206 -16.14 -7.52 -1.06
CA LEU A 206 -16.88 -8.61 -0.41
C LEU A 206 -17.74 -8.04 0.73
N SER A 207 -19.06 -8.19 0.60
CA SER A 207 -20.07 -7.62 1.49
C SER A 207 -20.83 -8.72 2.25
N PRO A 208 -21.13 -8.56 3.55
CA PRO A 208 -21.91 -9.55 4.28
C PRO A 208 -23.35 -9.63 3.76
N ARG A 209 -23.87 -10.85 3.54
CA ARG A 209 -25.29 -11.06 3.23
C ARG A 209 -26.17 -10.72 4.42
N LYS A 210 -25.73 -11.11 5.61
CA LYS A 210 -26.35 -10.74 6.89
C LYS A 210 -25.38 -9.92 7.71
N ARG A 211 -25.77 -8.69 8.03
CA ARG A 211 -24.96 -7.79 8.86
C ARG A 211 -25.30 -7.96 10.33
N LYS A 212 -24.26 -8.05 11.15
CA LYS A 212 -24.37 -7.98 12.61
C LYS A 212 -24.08 -6.57 13.07
N ASP A 213 -24.88 -6.05 13.98
CA ASP A 213 -24.67 -4.72 14.52
C ASP A 213 -23.38 -4.61 15.33
N GLY A 214 -22.84 -3.39 15.35
CA GLY A 214 -21.59 -3.04 16.00
C GLY A 214 -20.44 -2.72 15.04
N PRO A 215 -19.30 -2.28 15.59
CA PRO A 215 -18.10 -1.96 14.81
C PRO A 215 -17.41 -3.22 14.27
N ASP A 216 -16.56 -3.03 13.27
CA ASP A 216 -15.62 -4.05 12.78
C ASP A 216 -14.87 -4.67 13.97
N ALA A 217 -14.82 -6.00 14.04
CA ALA A 217 -14.17 -6.74 15.11
C ALA A 217 -13.14 -7.72 14.58
N LEU A 218 -12.13 -8.00 15.42
CA LEU A 218 -11.17 -9.07 15.16
C LEU A 218 -11.65 -10.38 15.80
N THR A 219 -11.56 -11.48 15.05
CA THR A 219 -11.87 -12.82 15.57
C THR A 219 -10.94 -13.86 14.97
N ASP A 220 -10.55 -14.84 15.77
CA ASP A 220 -9.81 -16.02 15.33
C ASP A 220 -10.76 -17.14 14.84
N LYS A 221 -12.01 -17.15 15.31
CA LYS A 221 -13.07 -18.13 14.97
C LYS A 221 -13.76 -17.89 13.62
N THR A 222 -13.01 -17.45 12.61
CA THR A 222 -13.50 -17.12 11.26
C THR A 222 -12.71 -17.86 10.19
N ILE A 223 -13.30 -18.09 9.03
CA ILE A 223 -12.57 -18.61 7.85
C ILE A 223 -11.62 -17.56 7.26
N CYS A 224 -11.80 -16.28 7.60
CA CYS A 224 -10.92 -15.20 7.14
C CYS A 224 -9.48 -15.36 7.69
N PRO A 225 -8.45 -15.34 6.83
CA PRO A 225 -7.07 -15.45 7.27
C PRO A 225 -6.53 -14.17 7.94
N THR A 226 -7.20 -13.02 7.78
CA THR A 226 -6.75 -11.72 8.32
C THR A 226 -7.58 -11.22 9.51
N TYR A 227 -8.16 -12.16 10.27
CA TYR A 227 -8.91 -11.93 11.52
C TYR A 227 -10.22 -11.13 11.36
N ILE A 228 -10.82 -11.07 10.17
CA ILE A 228 -12.07 -10.31 9.98
C ILE A 228 -13.27 -11.09 10.53
N ASP A 229 -14.04 -10.46 11.42
CA ASP A 229 -15.39 -10.91 11.77
C ASP A 229 -16.35 -10.65 10.61
N LEU A 230 -16.66 -11.69 9.83
CA LEU A 230 -17.35 -11.58 8.55
C LEU A 230 -18.69 -10.84 8.64
N PRO A 231 -19.60 -11.15 9.58
CA PRO A 231 -20.90 -10.47 9.65
C PRO A 231 -20.81 -8.99 10.05
N ARG A 232 -19.71 -8.57 10.69
CA ARG A 232 -19.50 -7.18 11.11
C ARG A 232 -18.72 -6.36 10.08
N LYS A 233 -18.19 -6.98 9.02
CA LYS A 233 -17.30 -6.32 8.06
C LYS A 233 -17.95 -5.09 7.41
N ARG A 234 -17.35 -3.92 7.63
CA ARG A 234 -17.68 -2.65 6.98
C ARG A 234 -16.55 -2.17 6.06
N ALA A 235 -15.30 -2.25 6.49
CA ALA A 235 -14.18 -1.73 5.68
C ALA A 235 -13.58 -2.78 4.71
N ALA A 236 -13.02 -2.31 3.60
CA ALA A 236 -12.22 -3.14 2.69
C ALA A 236 -10.77 -3.34 3.15
N ARG A 237 -10.21 -2.43 3.95
CA ARG A 237 -8.77 -2.28 4.24
C ARG A 237 -8.00 -3.56 4.62
N HIS A 238 -8.62 -4.50 5.31
CA HIS A 238 -7.97 -5.73 5.79
C HIS A 238 -8.35 -6.97 4.98
N CYS A 239 -9.31 -6.84 4.05
CA CYS A 239 -9.75 -7.93 3.20
C CYS A 239 -8.73 -8.10 2.08
N ILE A 240 -8.03 -9.24 2.06
CA ILE A 240 -7.09 -9.62 0.98
C ILE A 240 -7.79 -10.29 -0.20
N GLU A 241 -9.13 -10.26 -0.21
CA GLU A 241 -9.98 -10.81 -1.26
C GLU A 241 -9.69 -12.26 -1.65
N CYS A 242 -9.17 -13.08 -0.74
CA CYS A 242 -8.79 -14.48 -0.99
C CYS A 242 -9.94 -15.47 -1.30
N MET A 243 -11.18 -14.98 -1.49
CA MET A 243 -12.40 -15.74 -1.83
C MET A 243 -12.84 -16.86 -0.87
N ARG A 244 -12.11 -17.12 0.23
CA ARG A 244 -12.46 -18.22 1.16
C ARG A 244 -13.84 -18.10 1.81
N CYS A 245 -14.31 -16.87 1.97
CA CYS A 245 -15.59 -16.53 2.57
C CYS A 245 -16.74 -16.42 1.54
N ILE A 246 -16.46 -16.62 0.25
CA ILE A 246 -17.50 -16.74 -0.77
C ILE A 246 -18.03 -18.16 -0.71
N LEU A 247 -19.28 -18.28 -0.25
CA LEU A 247 -20.00 -19.54 -0.13
C LEU A 247 -21.30 -19.37 -0.91
N PRO A 248 -21.34 -19.75 -2.20
CA PRO A 248 -22.54 -19.63 -3.02
C PRO A 248 -23.74 -20.31 -2.35
N GLY A 249 -24.88 -19.62 -2.28
CA GLY A 249 -26.10 -20.14 -1.65
C GLY A 249 -26.12 -20.15 -0.10
N HIS A 250 -25.04 -19.77 0.58
CA HIS A 250 -25.00 -19.77 2.06
C HIS A 250 -25.06 -18.36 2.67
N GLN A 251 -25.92 -18.20 3.68
CA GLN A 251 -26.13 -16.95 4.40
C GLN A 251 -24.94 -16.53 5.28
N ALA A 252 -24.06 -17.48 5.64
CA ALA A 252 -22.85 -17.23 6.42
C ALA A 252 -21.68 -16.67 5.58
N GLY A 253 -21.78 -16.72 4.25
CA GLY A 253 -20.77 -16.21 3.32
C GLY A 253 -20.86 -14.70 3.08
N LEU A 254 -19.82 -14.15 2.48
CA LEU A 254 -19.87 -12.82 1.87
C LEU A 254 -20.31 -12.94 0.41
N ALA A 255 -21.09 -11.98 -0.04
CA ALA A 255 -21.45 -11.80 -1.45
C ALA A 255 -20.43 -10.91 -2.17
N VAL A 256 -20.24 -11.16 -3.46
CA VAL A 256 -19.42 -10.30 -4.33
C VAL A 256 -20.29 -9.14 -4.77
N SER A 257 -19.85 -7.92 -4.47
CA SER A 257 -20.58 -6.71 -4.85
C SER A 257 -19.67 -5.74 -5.59
N PHE A 258 -20.23 -5.14 -6.63
CA PHE A 258 -19.57 -4.11 -7.42
C PHE A 258 -20.05 -2.75 -6.94
N ARG A 259 -19.10 -1.84 -6.77
CA ARG A 259 -19.34 -0.45 -6.37
C ARG A 259 -18.55 0.48 -7.28
N ARG A 260 -18.94 1.75 -7.30
CA ARG A 260 -18.14 2.76 -8.00
C ARG A 260 -16.81 2.92 -7.27
N PRO A 261 -15.66 3.03 -7.98
CA PRO A 261 -14.39 3.34 -7.35
C PRO A 261 -14.51 4.56 -6.43
N GLY A 262 -14.01 4.45 -5.20
CA GLY A 262 -14.04 5.54 -4.22
C GLY A 262 -15.33 5.67 -3.39
N GLN A 263 -16.40 4.90 -3.67
CA GLN A 263 -17.67 5.00 -2.94
C GLN A 263 -17.54 4.75 -1.42
N GLU A 264 -16.57 3.92 -1.01
CA GLU A 264 -16.26 3.72 0.42
C GLU A 264 -15.74 4.99 1.08
N LEU A 265 -14.88 5.75 0.39
CA LEU A 265 -14.28 6.98 0.92
C LEU A 265 -15.29 8.12 0.95
N GLU A 266 -16.17 8.23 -0.05
CA GLU A 266 -17.25 9.23 -0.04
C GLU A 266 -18.12 9.11 1.21
N SER A 267 -18.33 7.89 1.68
CA SER A 267 -19.14 7.56 2.86
C SER A 267 -18.28 6.99 4.00
N ILE A 268 -17.04 7.45 4.14
CA ILE A 268 -16.04 6.90 5.06
C ILE A 268 -16.53 6.83 6.50
N ARG A 269 -17.41 7.76 6.92
CA ARG A 269 -18.08 7.78 8.22
C ARG A 269 -18.77 6.45 8.57
N LYS A 270 -19.29 5.73 7.57
CA LYS A 270 -19.98 4.44 7.74
C LYS A 270 -19.02 3.23 7.68
N HIS A 271 -17.78 3.44 7.27
CA HIS A 271 -16.81 2.40 6.92
C HIS A 271 -15.59 2.35 7.85
N ALA A 272 -15.84 2.53 9.17
CA ALA A 272 -14.84 2.43 10.23
C ALA A 272 -13.55 3.21 9.93
N PRO A 273 -13.60 4.57 9.92
CA PRO A 273 -12.41 5.39 9.71
C PRO A 273 -11.40 5.15 10.83
N ASP A 274 -10.13 5.01 10.45
CA ASP A 274 -9.01 4.89 11.39
C ASP A 274 -8.02 6.04 11.19
N GLY A 275 -7.50 6.58 12.31
CA GLY A 275 -6.52 7.66 12.29
C GLY A 275 -5.14 7.21 11.81
N TRP A 276 -4.79 5.94 12.02
CA TRP A 276 -3.53 5.37 11.56
C TRP A 276 -3.47 5.27 10.03
N GLU A 277 -4.59 4.97 9.37
CA GLU A 277 -4.68 5.00 7.90
C GLU A 277 -4.49 6.43 7.37
N THR A 278 -5.12 7.43 7.98
CA THR A 278 -4.94 8.84 7.61
C THR A 278 -3.51 9.31 7.83
N LEU A 279 -2.91 8.98 8.97
CA LEU A 279 -1.50 9.27 9.24
C LEU A 279 -0.59 8.61 8.21
N PHE A 280 -0.89 7.37 7.81
CA PHE A 280 -0.14 6.69 6.76
C PHE A 280 -0.29 7.34 5.38
N ILE A 281 -1.47 7.83 5.00
CA ILE A 281 -1.65 8.60 3.75
C ILE A 281 -0.68 9.78 3.73
N PHE A 282 -0.57 10.48 4.86
CA PHE A 282 0.27 11.67 4.99
C PHE A 282 1.77 11.34 4.98
N LEU A 283 2.19 10.41 5.84
CA LEU A 283 3.60 9.99 5.93
C LEU A 283 4.06 9.26 4.67
N GLY A 284 3.24 8.35 4.16
CA GLY A 284 3.54 7.54 2.98
C GLY A 284 3.74 8.39 1.72
N ALA A 285 2.88 9.41 1.51
CA ALA A 285 3.05 10.34 0.41
C ALA A 285 4.34 11.17 0.54
N GLY A 286 4.65 11.66 1.75
CA GLY A 286 5.83 12.48 1.99
C GLY A 286 7.15 11.71 1.92
N ILE A 287 7.24 10.51 2.49
CA ILE A 287 8.46 9.70 2.40
C ILE A 287 8.72 9.23 0.98
N ALA A 288 7.67 8.94 0.21
CA ALA A 288 7.82 8.66 -1.22
C ALA A 288 8.31 9.89 -1.98
N LEU A 289 7.73 11.07 -1.75
CA LEU A 289 8.19 12.32 -2.34
C LEU A 289 9.68 12.54 -2.07
N GLY A 290 10.11 12.41 -0.81
CA GLY A 290 11.52 12.51 -0.43
C GLY A 290 12.38 11.44 -1.09
N GLY A 291 11.92 10.19 -1.14
CA GLY A 291 12.68 9.08 -1.71
C GLY A 291 12.80 9.09 -3.23
N PHE A 292 11.84 9.64 -3.96
CA PHE A 292 11.87 9.68 -5.42
C PHE A 292 12.49 10.97 -5.99
N LEU A 293 12.45 12.07 -5.24
CA LEU A 293 12.89 13.38 -5.75
C LEU A 293 14.18 13.91 -5.13
N TRP A 294 14.77 13.27 -4.11
CA TRP A 294 15.96 13.81 -3.44
C TRP A 294 17.13 14.13 -4.39
N LEU A 295 17.31 13.36 -5.48
CA LEU A 295 18.33 13.62 -6.50
C LEU A 295 18.05 14.87 -7.35
N VAL A 296 16.77 15.24 -7.52
CA VAL A 296 16.33 16.37 -8.33
C VAL A 296 16.19 17.65 -7.48
N LEU A 297 16.12 17.50 -6.16
CA LEU A 297 15.96 18.64 -5.24
C LEU A 297 17.26 19.48 -5.20
N PRO A 298 17.21 20.76 -5.60
CA PRO A 298 18.40 21.60 -5.79
C PRO A 298 19.18 21.82 -4.49
N PHE A 299 18.52 21.69 -3.34
CA PHE A 299 19.14 21.88 -2.05
C PHE A 299 20.07 20.72 -1.68
N TYR A 300 19.83 19.48 -2.14
CA TYR A 300 20.53 18.29 -1.65
C TYR A 300 22.05 18.41 -1.79
N ASN A 301 22.52 18.84 -2.97
CA ASN A 301 23.96 18.99 -3.24
C ASN A 301 24.60 20.08 -2.37
N VAL A 302 23.89 21.21 -2.18
CA VAL A 302 24.38 22.33 -1.35
C VAL A 302 24.52 21.91 0.11
N TRP A 303 23.49 21.28 0.67
CA TRP A 303 23.51 20.82 2.06
C TRP A 303 24.54 19.70 2.28
N ARG A 304 24.66 18.77 1.33
CA ARG A 304 25.66 17.70 1.39
C ARG A 304 27.07 18.26 1.42
N GLN A 305 27.36 19.25 0.56
CA GLN A 305 28.67 19.90 0.54
C GLN A 305 28.94 20.64 1.85
N ALA A 306 27.98 21.44 2.34
CA ALA A 306 28.13 22.21 3.59
C ALA A 306 28.31 21.31 4.82
N LEU A 307 27.56 20.21 4.94
CA LEU A 307 27.72 19.25 6.02
C LEU A 307 29.05 18.50 5.90
N GLY A 308 29.44 18.11 4.69
CA GLY A 308 30.73 17.47 4.43
C GLY A 308 31.91 18.36 4.86
N THR A 309 31.91 19.64 4.48
CA THR A 309 32.96 20.59 4.89
C THR A 309 32.97 20.80 6.40
N TRP A 310 31.79 20.93 7.03
CA TRP A 310 31.68 21.07 8.47
C TRP A 310 32.29 19.88 9.23
N PHE A 311 31.98 18.64 8.85
CA PHE A 311 32.56 17.46 9.51
C PHE A 311 34.10 17.39 9.34
N ILE A 312 34.61 17.77 8.16
CA ILE A 312 36.06 17.82 7.90
C ILE A 312 36.72 18.88 8.79
N GLU A 313 36.12 20.07 8.93
CA GLU A 313 36.61 21.13 9.82
C GLU A 313 36.63 20.71 11.30
N GLN A 314 35.71 19.85 11.72
CA GLN A 314 35.70 19.25 13.07
C GLN A 314 36.66 18.06 13.24
N GLY A 315 37.45 17.71 12.23
CA GLY A 315 38.37 16.57 12.25
C GLY A 315 37.68 15.19 12.26
N GLN A 316 36.41 15.13 11.86
CA GLN A 316 35.59 13.91 11.89
C GLN A 316 35.53 13.25 10.50
N TYR A 317 36.56 12.47 10.17
CA TYR A 317 36.68 11.85 8.83
C TYR A 317 35.86 10.56 8.62
N TRP A 318 35.41 9.91 9.71
CA TRP A 318 34.62 8.67 9.66
C TRP A 318 33.34 8.82 8.82
N ILE A 319 32.79 10.04 8.72
CA ILE A 319 31.60 10.33 7.93
C ILE A 319 31.81 10.06 6.42
N GLY A 320 33.08 10.08 5.98
CA GLY A 320 33.50 9.79 4.62
C GLY A 320 33.78 8.32 4.33
N GLU A 321 33.74 7.45 5.35
CA GLU A 321 33.95 6.02 5.19
C GLU A 321 32.67 5.32 4.70
N PRO A 322 32.80 4.24 3.90
CA PRO A 322 31.65 3.43 3.50
C PRO A 322 31.07 2.70 4.72
N GLY A 323 29.73 2.61 4.77
CA GLY A 323 29.04 1.79 5.75
C GLY A 323 28.92 0.32 5.32
N PRO A 324 28.17 -0.49 6.07
CA PRO A 324 27.97 -1.88 5.70
C PRO A 324 27.01 -2.02 4.50
N ALA A 325 27.30 -2.96 3.60
CA ALA A 325 26.55 -3.18 2.35
C ALA A 325 25.05 -3.53 2.57
N TRP A 326 24.70 -4.08 3.73
CA TRP A 326 23.30 -4.39 4.08
C TRP A 326 22.46 -3.15 4.40
N LEU A 327 23.11 -2.02 4.65
CA LEU A 327 22.46 -0.77 5.04
C LEU A 327 22.48 0.28 3.91
N MET A 328 23.52 0.25 3.07
CA MET A 328 23.72 1.22 2.00
C MET A 328 24.43 0.61 0.79
N SER A 329 24.28 1.24 -0.37
CA SER A 329 24.87 0.82 -1.64
C SER A 329 26.41 0.91 -1.56
N VAL A 330 27.08 -0.23 -1.64
CA VAL A 330 28.55 -0.34 -1.61
C VAL A 330 29.00 -1.29 -2.71
N HIS A 331 29.12 -0.75 -3.92
CA HIS A 331 29.52 -1.43 -5.14
C HIS A 331 30.73 -0.72 -5.80
N PRO A 332 31.95 -0.92 -5.27
CA PRO A 332 33.17 -0.32 -5.81
C PRO A 332 33.38 -0.60 -7.30
N GLU A 333 33.03 -1.81 -7.74
CA GLU A 333 33.11 -2.27 -9.14
C GLU A 333 32.19 -1.48 -10.09
N ARG A 334 31.06 -0.97 -9.59
CA ARG A 334 30.09 -0.15 -10.33
C ARG A 334 30.28 1.36 -10.11
N ARG A 335 31.35 1.75 -9.40
CA ARG A 335 31.65 3.15 -9.00
C ARG A 335 30.55 3.79 -8.16
N GLU A 336 29.76 2.99 -7.45
CA GLU A 336 28.70 3.46 -6.57
C GLU A 336 29.05 3.05 -5.13
N VAL A 337 29.48 4.00 -4.31
CA VAL A 337 29.81 3.75 -2.91
C VAL A 337 29.24 4.87 -2.05
N PHE A 338 28.16 4.56 -1.34
CA PHE A 338 27.58 5.46 -0.37
C PHE A 338 28.41 5.46 0.92
N ARG A 339 28.62 6.68 1.41
CA ARG A 339 29.32 6.94 2.67
C ARG A 339 28.30 7.21 3.78
N TRP A 340 28.75 7.23 5.03
CA TRP A 340 27.88 7.64 6.15
C TRP A 340 27.24 9.01 5.93
N LEU A 341 27.95 9.97 5.31
CA LEU A 341 27.39 11.25 4.91
C LEU A 341 26.16 11.08 4.00
N ASP A 342 26.27 10.24 2.97
CA ASP A 342 25.19 9.99 2.01
C ASP A 342 24.00 9.33 2.72
N PHE A 343 24.26 8.33 3.56
CA PHE A 343 23.22 7.67 4.34
C PHE A 343 22.42 8.66 5.21
N PHE A 344 23.10 9.50 6.00
CA PHE A 344 22.41 10.50 6.84
C PHE A 344 21.72 11.58 6.02
N MET A 345 22.30 12.00 4.89
CA MET A 345 21.70 12.99 4.00
C MET A 345 20.43 12.46 3.33
N ILE A 346 20.47 11.25 2.76
CA ILE A 346 19.32 10.61 2.10
C ILE A 346 18.21 10.37 3.13
N THR A 347 18.54 9.69 4.23
CA THR A 347 17.54 9.36 5.28
C THR A 347 16.98 10.62 5.93
N GLY A 348 17.83 11.59 6.27
CA GLY A 348 17.43 12.88 6.84
C GLY A 348 16.52 13.68 5.91
N THR A 349 16.83 13.72 4.61
CA THR A 349 15.98 14.37 3.60
C THR A 349 14.62 13.69 3.50
N MET A 350 14.60 12.36 3.39
CA MET A 350 13.36 11.58 3.32
C MET A 350 12.47 11.78 4.56
N MET A 351 13.05 11.73 5.75
CA MET A 351 12.34 11.93 7.01
C MET A 351 11.83 13.36 7.15
N THR A 352 12.62 14.35 6.74
CA THR A 352 12.22 15.77 6.76
C THR A 352 11.05 16.03 5.83
N VAL A 353 11.12 15.58 4.58
CA VAL A 353 10.03 15.72 3.60
C VAL A 353 8.78 14.98 4.07
N MET A 354 8.94 13.80 4.67
CA MET A 354 7.85 13.04 5.28
C MET A 354 7.12 13.83 6.37
N VAL A 355 7.87 14.39 7.33
CA VAL A 355 7.29 15.17 8.45
C VAL A 355 6.64 16.44 7.93
N LEU A 356 7.31 17.20 7.05
CA LEU A 356 6.76 18.43 6.48
C LEU A 356 5.47 18.17 5.69
N SER A 357 5.46 17.15 4.84
CA SER A 357 4.26 16.76 4.09
C SER A 357 3.12 16.37 5.04
N ALA A 358 3.42 15.64 6.11
CA ALA A 358 2.41 15.25 7.08
C ALA A 358 1.86 16.43 7.90
N LEU A 359 2.71 17.40 8.24
CA LEU A 359 2.27 18.65 8.88
C LEU A 359 1.38 19.47 7.94
N VAL A 360 1.75 19.61 6.66
CA VAL A 360 0.95 20.34 5.66
C VAL A 360 -0.41 19.67 5.45
N LEU A 361 -0.46 18.37 5.18
CA LEU A 361 -1.70 17.63 4.95
C LEU A 361 -2.56 17.51 6.21
N GLY A 362 -1.93 17.37 7.38
CA GLY A 362 -2.59 17.38 8.67
C GLY A 362 -3.21 18.73 8.99
N ALA A 363 -2.48 19.83 8.80
CA ALA A 363 -2.97 21.19 8.99
C ALA A 363 -4.09 21.54 8.01
N ALA A 364 -3.97 21.13 6.74
CA ALA A 364 -5.02 21.26 5.73
C ALA A 364 -6.32 20.54 6.18
N SER A 365 -6.20 19.27 6.59
CA SER A 365 -7.35 18.46 7.04
C SER A 365 -7.97 19.02 8.34
N TRP A 366 -7.14 19.54 9.24
CA TRP A 366 -7.57 20.20 10.48
C TRP A 366 -8.29 21.51 10.20
N GLY A 367 -7.75 22.36 9.32
CA GLY A 367 -8.36 23.62 8.90
C GLY A 367 -9.74 23.40 8.28
N SER A 368 -9.87 22.42 7.39
CA SER A 368 -11.17 22.04 6.81
C SER A 368 -12.15 21.55 7.89
N ALA A 369 -11.68 20.78 8.87
CA ALA A 369 -12.51 20.31 9.97
C ALA A 369 -12.95 21.46 10.91
N LEU A 370 -12.10 22.46 11.15
CA LEU A 370 -12.42 23.67 11.91
C LEU A 370 -13.51 24.49 11.23
N ILE A 371 -13.37 24.75 9.93
CA ILE A 371 -14.37 25.50 9.16
C ILE A 371 -15.69 24.72 9.09
N ALA A 372 -15.62 23.40 8.90
CA ALA A 372 -16.81 22.53 8.93
C ALA A 372 -17.55 22.62 10.27
N ARG A 373 -16.81 22.66 11.39
CA ARG A 373 -17.38 22.85 12.73
C ARG A 373 -18.01 24.23 12.91
N TRP A 374 -17.34 25.27 12.42
CA TRP A 374 -17.87 26.64 12.49
C TRP A 374 -19.16 26.81 11.70
N LEU A 375 -19.32 26.10 10.59
CA LEU A 375 -20.53 26.05 9.76
C LEU A 375 -21.64 25.13 10.32
N GLY A 376 -21.51 24.63 11.55
CA GLY A 376 -22.52 23.80 12.22
C GLY A 376 -22.46 22.31 11.90
N GLY A 377 -21.48 21.85 11.10
CA GLY A 377 -21.20 20.42 10.88
C GLY A 377 -20.20 19.84 11.89
N ALA A 378 -19.80 18.58 11.70
CA ALA A 378 -18.59 17.99 12.32
C ALA A 378 -18.42 18.24 13.86
N PRO A 379 -19.30 17.70 14.72
CA PRO A 379 -19.30 18.00 16.16
C PRO A 379 -18.01 17.57 16.89
N GLN A 380 -17.26 16.63 16.34
CA GLN A 380 -15.99 16.15 16.90
C GLN A 380 -14.84 16.42 15.92
N LEU A 381 -14.02 17.42 16.26
CA LEU A 381 -12.96 17.94 15.42
C LEU A 381 -11.99 16.84 14.96
N PHE A 382 -11.44 16.07 15.90
CA PHE A 382 -10.50 14.98 15.57
C PHE A 382 -11.09 13.94 14.62
N ARG A 383 -12.34 13.51 14.83
CA ARG A 383 -13.01 12.54 13.95
C ARG A 383 -13.26 13.12 12.56
N ALA A 384 -13.54 14.42 12.45
CA ALA A 384 -13.70 15.10 11.18
C ALA A 384 -12.37 15.24 10.46
N THR A 385 -11.28 15.60 11.15
CA THR A 385 -9.92 15.63 10.59
C THR A 385 -9.51 14.28 10.01
N VAL A 386 -9.73 13.18 10.75
CA VAL A 386 -9.44 11.83 10.27
C VAL A 386 -10.23 11.51 8.99
N GLN A 387 -11.53 11.80 8.97
CA GLN A 387 -12.39 11.54 7.81
C GLN A 387 -11.98 12.39 6.59
N ILE A 388 -11.76 13.69 6.77
CA ILE A 388 -11.34 14.60 5.70
C ILE A 388 -9.98 14.19 5.15
N GLY A 389 -9.06 13.70 5.98
CA GLY A 389 -7.74 13.25 5.54
C GLY A 389 -7.77 12.12 4.50
N TYR A 390 -8.83 11.30 4.45
CA TYR A 390 -9.00 10.30 3.37
C TYR A 390 -9.17 10.94 1.99
N SER A 391 -9.58 12.20 1.90
CA SER A 391 -9.64 12.92 0.62
C SER A 391 -8.27 13.01 -0.05
N GLN A 392 -7.17 12.90 0.70
CA GLN A 392 -5.81 12.96 0.17
C GLN A 392 -5.34 11.63 -0.45
N ALA A 393 -6.13 10.55 -0.33
CA ALA A 393 -5.72 9.24 -0.81
C ALA A 393 -5.51 9.16 -2.34
N PRO A 394 -6.38 9.72 -3.21
CA PRO A 394 -6.18 9.62 -4.65
C PRO A 394 -4.92 10.34 -5.15
N VAL A 395 -4.64 11.57 -4.68
CA VAL A 395 -3.42 12.29 -5.05
C VAL A 395 -2.17 11.55 -4.56
N ALA A 396 -2.20 11.00 -3.34
CA ALA A 396 -1.11 10.19 -2.81
C ALA A 396 -0.90 8.89 -3.62
N LEU A 397 -1.98 8.22 -4.05
CA LEU A 397 -1.91 7.03 -4.89
C LEU A 397 -1.25 7.34 -6.24
N MET A 398 -1.69 8.39 -6.92
CA MET A 398 -1.16 8.75 -8.24
C MET A 398 0.31 9.18 -8.16
N ALA A 399 0.67 9.95 -7.13
CA ALA A 399 2.06 10.28 -6.81
C ALA A 399 2.94 9.02 -6.65
N LEU A 400 2.51 8.07 -5.82
CA LEU A 400 3.21 6.81 -5.61
C LEU A 400 3.31 5.97 -6.89
N MET A 401 2.23 5.93 -7.69
CA MET A 401 2.22 5.21 -8.95
C MET A 401 3.23 5.82 -9.93
N ILE A 402 3.32 7.14 -10.04
CA ILE A 402 4.28 7.80 -10.94
C ILE A 402 5.72 7.49 -10.51
N GLY A 403 6.04 7.61 -9.22
CA GLY A 403 7.39 7.31 -8.73
C GLY A 403 7.78 5.85 -8.90
N LEU A 404 6.85 4.91 -8.71
CA LEU A 404 7.11 3.47 -8.83
C LEU A 404 7.07 2.96 -10.27
N ALA A 405 6.29 3.58 -11.14
CA ALA A 405 6.06 3.14 -12.52
C ALA A 405 6.97 3.85 -13.52
N THR A 406 8.05 4.52 -13.10
CA THR A 406 9.03 5.10 -14.03
C THR A 406 9.51 4.06 -15.05
N GLU A 407 9.81 2.84 -14.58
CA GLU A 407 10.23 1.71 -15.43
C GLU A 407 9.10 1.13 -16.30
N LEU A 408 7.83 1.41 -16.00
CA LEU A 408 6.71 0.97 -16.84
C LEU A 408 6.72 1.69 -18.19
N PHE A 409 7.18 2.94 -18.23
CA PHE A 409 7.14 3.78 -19.43
C PHE A 409 8.34 3.57 -20.37
N THR A 410 9.42 2.92 -19.90
CA THR A 410 10.66 2.74 -20.68
C THR A 410 10.47 1.97 -22.00
N PRO A 411 9.61 0.92 -22.11
CA PRO A 411 9.39 0.25 -23.38
C PRO A 411 8.57 1.09 -24.35
N PHE A 412 7.64 1.92 -23.86
CA PHE A 412 6.80 2.77 -24.70
C PHE A 412 7.63 3.83 -25.42
N LEU A 413 8.59 4.45 -24.72
CA LEU A 413 9.54 5.38 -25.31
C LEU A 413 10.35 4.73 -26.45
N ARG A 414 10.76 3.46 -26.26
CA ARG A 414 11.51 2.70 -27.27
C ARG A 414 10.64 2.23 -28.45
N LEU A 415 9.33 2.04 -28.24
CA LEU A 415 8.34 1.74 -29.30
C LEU A 415 7.96 2.98 -30.14
N GLY A 416 8.65 4.11 -29.96
CA GLY A 416 8.45 5.34 -30.73
C GLY A 416 7.49 6.33 -30.08
N MET A 417 7.06 6.11 -28.83
CA MET A 417 6.29 7.12 -28.10
C MET A 417 7.19 8.31 -27.77
N ALA A 418 6.79 9.51 -28.19
CA ALA A 418 7.55 10.71 -27.86
C ALA A 418 7.58 10.94 -26.34
N PRO A 419 8.70 11.43 -25.76
CA PRO A 419 8.79 11.76 -24.34
C PRO A 419 7.66 12.70 -23.86
N ALA A 420 7.21 13.60 -24.74
CA ALA A 420 6.06 14.47 -24.46
C ALA A 420 4.79 13.70 -24.10
N VAL A 421 4.49 12.59 -24.80
CA VAL A 421 3.30 11.78 -24.52
C VAL A 421 3.39 11.09 -23.16
N VAL A 422 4.58 10.63 -22.76
CA VAL A 422 4.80 10.05 -21.43
C VAL A 422 4.58 11.11 -20.34
N ASN A 423 5.09 12.32 -20.56
CA ASN A 423 4.89 13.43 -19.64
C ASN A 423 3.41 13.85 -19.57
N ASP A 424 2.69 13.86 -20.69
CA ASP A 424 1.24 14.11 -20.74
C ASP A 424 0.45 13.07 -19.95
N VAL A 425 0.82 11.78 -20.07
CA VAL A 425 0.19 10.70 -19.29
C VAL A 425 0.45 10.89 -17.78
N LYS A 426 1.70 11.19 -17.38
CA LYS A 426 2.03 11.47 -15.98
C LYS A 426 1.26 12.69 -15.46
N ALA A 427 1.17 13.77 -16.25
CA ALA A 427 0.40 14.97 -15.92
C ALA A 427 -1.08 14.64 -15.72
N ALA A 428 -1.68 13.87 -16.64
CA ALA A 428 -3.06 13.43 -16.55
C ALA A 428 -3.32 12.60 -15.28
N MET A 429 -2.39 11.73 -14.90
CA MET A 429 -2.48 10.95 -13.65
C MET A 429 -2.49 11.85 -12.41
N ILE A 430 -1.61 12.85 -12.31
CA ILE A 430 -1.60 13.80 -11.18
C ILE A 430 -2.90 14.61 -11.15
N LEU A 431 -3.33 15.15 -12.30
CA LEU A 431 -4.55 15.94 -12.39
C LEU A 431 -5.78 15.12 -12.02
N LEU A 432 -5.89 13.87 -12.48
CA LEU A 432 -6.96 12.96 -12.10
C LEU A 432 -6.97 12.70 -10.60
N GLY A 433 -5.81 12.42 -10.00
CA GLY A 433 -5.67 12.24 -8.56
C GLY A 433 -6.06 13.50 -7.77
N TRP A 434 -5.68 14.68 -8.27
CA TRP A 434 -6.02 15.96 -7.67
C TRP A 434 -7.54 16.24 -7.73
N PHE A 435 -8.16 16.18 -8.92
CA PHE A 435 -9.60 16.36 -9.07
C PHE A 435 -10.41 15.37 -8.24
N TRP A 436 -9.98 14.11 -8.20
CA TRP A 436 -10.63 13.09 -7.38
C TRP A 436 -10.53 13.39 -5.89
N SER A 437 -9.37 13.90 -5.44
CA SER A 437 -9.16 14.31 -4.04
C SER A 437 -10.10 15.47 -3.65
N LEU A 438 -10.26 16.47 -4.53
CA LEU A 438 -11.21 17.58 -4.34
C LEU A 438 -12.65 17.09 -4.26
N TRP A 439 -13.03 16.18 -5.15
CA TRP A 439 -14.37 15.60 -5.17
C TRP A 439 -14.66 14.79 -3.91
N LEU A 440 -13.70 13.99 -3.43
CA LEU A 440 -13.83 13.26 -2.17
C LEU A 440 -13.95 14.22 -0.97
N ALA A 441 -13.14 15.28 -0.92
CA ALA A 441 -13.25 16.29 0.14
C ALA A 441 -14.67 16.89 0.19
N TRP A 442 -15.22 17.24 -0.98
CA TRP A 442 -16.59 17.75 -1.10
C TRP A 442 -17.64 16.75 -0.60
N ARG A 443 -17.54 15.47 -0.99
CA ARG A 443 -18.47 14.41 -0.58
C ARG A 443 -18.38 14.09 0.91
N ILE A 444 -17.17 14.03 1.47
CA ILE A 444 -16.94 13.76 2.88
C ILE A 444 -17.51 14.89 3.74
N LEU A 445 -17.31 16.15 3.35
CA LEU A 445 -17.88 17.31 4.05
C LEU A 445 -19.43 17.32 3.99
N ALA A 446 -20.01 16.89 2.87
CA ALA A 446 -21.45 16.67 2.78
C ALA A 446 -21.93 15.64 3.83
N GLY A 447 -21.22 14.51 3.96
CA GLY A 447 -21.52 13.47 4.96
C GLY A 447 -21.31 13.91 6.42
N LEU A 448 -20.59 15.00 6.65
CA LEU A 448 -20.40 15.64 7.95
C LEU A 448 -21.48 16.69 8.30
N GLY A 449 -22.45 16.93 7.39
CA GLY A 449 -23.57 17.84 7.61
C GLY A 449 -23.28 19.30 7.24
N VAL A 450 -22.25 19.57 6.44
CA VAL A 450 -21.94 20.93 5.97
C VAL A 450 -22.69 21.20 4.67
N ASP A 451 -23.89 21.77 4.74
CA ASP A 451 -24.71 22.05 3.54
C ASP A 451 -24.48 23.45 2.97
N ARG A 452 -24.43 24.48 3.82
CA ARG A 452 -24.12 25.86 3.43
C ARG A 452 -22.65 26.18 3.71
N GLY A 453 -22.00 26.91 2.81
CA GLY A 453 -20.59 27.32 2.99
C GLY A 453 -19.57 26.19 2.75
N ARG A 454 -19.97 25.04 2.19
CA ARG A 454 -19.09 23.89 1.94
C ARG A 454 -17.85 24.23 1.10
N VAL A 455 -17.95 25.20 0.19
CA VAL A 455 -16.81 25.72 -0.60
C VAL A 455 -15.68 26.17 0.33
N TRP A 456 -15.99 26.95 1.37
CA TRP A 456 -15.01 27.42 2.36
C TRP A 456 -14.40 26.26 3.15
N ALA A 457 -15.20 25.26 3.52
CA ALA A 457 -14.69 24.09 4.24
C ALA A 457 -13.79 23.20 3.37
N VAL A 458 -13.95 23.20 2.04
CA VAL A 458 -13.08 22.44 1.12
C VAL A 458 -11.73 23.11 0.92
N LEU A 459 -11.64 24.44 0.97
CA LEU A 459 -10.42 25.18 0.60
C LEU A 459 -9.14 24.67 1.29
N PRO A 460 -9.09 24.46 2.62
CA PRO A 460 -7.86 23.98 3.24
C PRO A 460 -7.42 22.59 2.74
N ALA A 461 -8.33 21.62 2.65
CA ALA A 461 -8.05 20.29 2.09
C ALA A 461 -7.67 20.36 0.60
N ALA A 462 -8.28 21.27 -0.16
CA ALA A 462 -7.90 21.53 -1.55
C ALA A 462 -6.48 22.07 -1.65
N MET A 463 -6.10 23.04 -0.80
CA MET A 463 -4.73 23.55 -0.74
C MET A 463 -3.72 22.44 -0.40
N GLY A 464 -4.04 21.56 0.55
CA GLY A 464 -3.20 20.39 0.85
C GLY A 464 -3.01 19.47 -0.35
N SER A 465 -4.10 19.17 -1.07
CA SER A 465 -4.07 18.32 -2.26
C SER A 465 -3.27 18.98 -3.39
N SER A 466 -3.44 20.29 -3.58
CA SER A 466 -2.69 21.08 -4.56
C SER A 466 -1.21 21.16 -4.23
N ALA A 467 -0.84 21.34 -2.96
CA ALA A 467 0.56 21.34 -2.52
C ALA A 467 1.24 20.00 -2.82
N MET A 468 0.55 18.88 -2.55
CA MET A 468 1.06 17.54 -2.87
C MET A 468 1.19 17.32 -4.38
N ALA A 469 0.19 17.72 -5.17
CA ALA A 469 0.23 17.63 -6.63
C ALA A 469 1.37 18.48 -7.22
N ALA A 470 1.56 19.71 -6.71
CA ALA A 470 2.63 20.61 -7.14
C ALA A 470 4.02 20.06 -6.79
N ALA A 471 4.19 19.46 -5.61
CA ALA A 471 5.46 18.85 -5.21
C ALA A 471 5.87 17.70 -6.16
N TRP A 472 4.89 16.93 -6.65
CA TRP A 472 5.11 15.86 -7.62
C TRP A 472 5.20 16.32 -9.07
N TRP A 473 4.91 17.58 -9.37
CA TRP A 473 5.01 18.12 -10.73
C TRP A 473 6.45 18.05 -11.27
N MET A 474 7.45 18.15 -10.39
CA MET A 474 8.86 17.95 -10.77
C MET A 474 9.17 16.55 -11.30
N ALA A 475 8.34 15.54 -11.00
CA ALA A 475 8.49 14.18 -11.54
C ALA A 475 7.86 13.99 -12.94
N VAL A 476 7.06 14.97 -13.36
CA VAL A 476 6.36 15.00 -14.66
C VAL A 476 7.23 15.69 -15.71
N LEU A 477 7.99 16.70 -15.29
CA LEU A 477 9.02 17.36 -16.11
C LEU A 477 10.16 16.37 -16.41
#